data_AF-A0A081AX27-F1
#
_entry.id   AF-A0A081AX27-F1
#
_cell.length_a   1.000
_cell.length_b   1.000
_cell.length_c   1.000
_cell.angle_alpha   90.00
_cell.angle_beta   90.00
_cell.angle_gamma   90.00
#
_symmetry.space_group_name_H-M   'P 1'
#
loop_
_entity.id
_entity.type
_entity.pdbx_description
1 polymer ?
#
loop_
_entity_poly.entity_id
_entity_poly.type
_entity_poly.pdbx_seq_one_letter_code
_entity_poly.pdbx_strand_id
1 'polypeptide(L)' 'MHCNKIAVMDAGQVAEFGSPAELLARSESIFASLAKRSEEKLLSKYA' A
#
# COMPACT_ATOMS: atom_id res chain seq x y z
N MET A 1 4.30 9.89 14.19
CA MET A 1 4.40 8.53 13.61
C MET A 1 4.82 8.68 12.16
N HIS A 2 6.12 8.72 11.89
CA HIS A 2 6.66 8.81 10.54
C HIS A 2 7.22 7.43 10.21
N CYS A 3 6.39 6.54 9.68
CA CYS A 3 6.92 5.28 9.15
C CYS A 3 7.90 5.64 8.04
N ASN A 4 9.20 5.47 8.28
CA ASN A 4 10.22 5.88 7.34
C ASN A 4 10.18 5.01 6.08
N LYS A 5 9.84 3.73 6.23
CA LYS A 5 9.76 2.74 5.15
C LYS A 5 8.71 1.67 5.46
N ILE A 6 8.10 1.13 4.42
CA ILE A 6 7.11 0.06 4.41
C ILE A 6 7.74 -1.15 3.73
N ALA A 7 7.56 -2.34 4.31
CA ALA A 7 7.85 -3.62 3.67
C ALA A 7 6.53 -4.28 3.28
N VAL A 8 6.31 -4.51 1.99
CA VAL A 8 5.23 -5.34 1.48
C VAL A 8 5.76 -6.76 1.32
N MET A 9 5.05 -7.72 1.91
CA MET A 9 5.40 -9.13 1.81
C MET A 9 4.42 -9.87 0.91
N ASP A 10 4.95 -10.76 0.07
CA ASP A 10 4.18 -11.72 -0.72
C ASP A 10 4.84 -13.10 -0.65
N ALA A 11 4.05 -14.14 -0.44
CA ALA A 11 4.51 -15.53 -0.29
C ALA A 11 5.74 -15.72 0.64
N GLY A 12 5.82 -14.94 1.73
CA GLY A 12 6.92 -15.01 2.70
C GLY A 12 8.21 -14.29 2.28
N GLN A 13 8.20 -13.58 1.15
CA GLN A 13 9.31 -12.78 0.65
C GLN A 13 8.94 -11.29 0.63
N VAL A 14 9.95 -10.42 0.68
CA VAL A 14 9.74 -8.97 0.54
C VAL A 14 9.51 -8.66 -0.93
N ALA A 15 8.27 -8.35 -1.29
CA ALA A 15 7.90 -7.95 -2.64
C ALA A 15 8.26 -6.49 -2.91
N GLU A 16 8.08 -5.61 -1.92
CA GLU A 16 8.43 -4.19 -2.05
C GLU A 16 8.95 -3.62 -0.72
N PHE A 17 9.91 -2.70 -0.80
CA PHE A 17 10.41 -1.98 0.35
C PHE A 17 10.72 -0.52 -0.01
N GLY A 18 10.14 0.44 0.69
CA GLY A 18 10.32 1.86 0.34
C GLY A 18 9.52 2.81 1.22
N SER A 19 9.71 4.11 1.07
CA SER A 19 8.87 5.08 1.79
C SER A 19 7.42 5.05 1.27
N PRO A 20 6.42 5.44 2.08
CA PRO A 20 5.02 5.46 1.64
C PRO A 20 4.82 6.30 0.36
N ALA A 21 5.47 7.46 0.27
CA ALA A 21 5.36 8.34 -0.90
C ALA A 21 5.92 7.67 -2.17
N GLU A 22 7.07 6.99 -2.08
CA GLU A 22 7.65 6.27 -3.21
C GLU A 22 6.78 5.11 -3.66
N LEU A 23 6.26 4.32 -2.71
CA LEU A 23 5.41 3.17 -3.03
C LEU A 23 4.04 3.59 -3.58
N LEU A 24 3.51 4.75 -3.19
CA LEU A 24 2.26 5.29 -3.73
C LEU A 24 2.43 5.93 -5.12
N ALA A 25 3.61 6.50 -5.41
CA ALA A 25 3.89 7.10 -6.73
C ALA A 25 4.04 6.04 -7.83
N ARG A 26 4.36 4.79 -7.47
CA ARG A 26 4.49 3.67 -8.40
C ARG A 26 3.10 3.14 -8.76
N SER A 27 2.69 3.27 -10.02
CA SER A 27 1.39 2.78 -10.51
C SER A 27 1.21 1.27 -10.38
N GLU A 28 2.30 0.50 -10.46
CA GLU A 28 2.31 -0.97 -10.37
C GLU A 28 2.61 -1.49 -8.96
N SER A 29 2.63 -0.61 -7.96
CA SER A 29 2.92 -0.99 -6.57
C SER A 29 1.78 -1.80 -5.94
N ILE A 30 2.15 -2.89 -5.29
CA ILE A 30 1.24 -3.72 -4.49
C ILE A 30 0.69 -2.87 -3.34
N PHE A 31 1.53 -2.04 -2.71
CA PHE A 31 1.08 -1.15 -1.64
C PHE A 31 0.02 -0.16 -2.14
N ALA A 32 0.24 0.47 -3.29
CA ALA A 32 -0.71 1.41 -3.89
C ALA A 32 -2.05 0.72 -4.21
N SER A 33 -1.98 -0.49 -4.77
CA SER A 33 -3.15 -1.31 -5.07
C SER A 33 -3.94 -1.70 -3.81
N LEU A 34 -3.24 -2.05 -2.72
CA LEU A 34 -3.87 -2.37 -1.43
C LEU A 34 -4.49 -1.13 -0.78
N ALA A 35 -3.81 0.02 -0.85
CA ALA A 35 -4.30 1.28 -0.30
C ALA A 35 -5.61 1.71 -0.99
N LYS A 36 -5.64 1.69 -2.33
CA LYS A 36 -6.83 2.04 -3.13
C LYS A 36 -8.03 1.16 -2.78
N ARG A 37 -7.83 -0.16 -2.70
CA ARG A 37 -8.89 -1.10 -2.30
C ARG A 37 -9.40 -0.85 -0.88
N SER A 38 -8.51 -0.45 0.03
CA SER A 38 -8.91 -0.11 1.39
C SER A 38 -9.82 1.12 1.45
N GLU A 39 -9.53 2.13 0.62
CA GLU A 39 -10.34 3.35 0.52
C GLU A 39 -11.73 3.06 -0.08
N GLU A 40 -11.79 2.30 -1.17
CA GLU A 40 -13.05 1.87 -1.80
C GLU A 40 -13.94 1.09 -0.82
N LYS A 41 -13.33 0.26 0.03
CA LYS A 41 -14.06 -0.54 1.03
C LYS A 41 -14.61 0.32 2.17
N LEU A 42 -13.98 1.45 2.50
CA LEU A 42 -14.52 2.38 3.49
C LEU A 42 -15.70 3.16 2.89
N LEU A 43 -15.58 3.67 1.67
CA LEU A 43 -16.68 4.40 1.00
C LEU A 43 -17.93 3.53 0.82
N SER A 44 -17.77 2.25 0.45
CA SER A 44 -18.89 1.31 0.35
C SER A 44 -19.54 0.94 1.70
N LYS A 45 -18.88 1.22 2.82
CA LYS A 45 -19.40 0.90 4.16
C LYS A 45 -20.17 2.07 4.78
N TYR A 46 -20.04 3.26 4.21
CA TYR A 46 -20.70 4.49 4.65
C TYR A 46 -21.63 5.10 3.58
N ALA A 47 -21.85 4.39 2.46
CA ALA A 47 -22.85 4.70 1.44
C ALA A 47 -24.07 3.78 1.60
#